data_AF-A0A1W6N5E7-F1
#
_entry.id   AF-A0A1W6N5E7-F1
#
_cell.length_a   1.000
_cell.length_b   1.000
_cell.length_c   1.000
_cell.angle_alpha   90.00
_cell.angle_beta   90.00
_cell.angle_gamma   90.00
#
_symmetry.space_group_name_H-M   'P 1'
#
loop_
_entity.id
_entity.type
_entity.pdbx_description
1 polymer ?
#
loop_
_entity_poly.entity_id
_entity_poly.type
_entity_poly.pdbx_seq_one_letter_code
_entity_poly.pdbx_strand_id
1 'polypeptide(L)'
;MAVACVAQQLADPQEFVAGLQRLYTNPREDCFDELHFHDGRVFQRYSVPHMIDKKIIGRIFSFKDITKNHNFLLHTEPYDPITGLPTKMLLLDRVNQGLHYARKYHESLAFLFLGLKNYREIKATIGSDLIDLLLRMISERLEKCIGEFDTLARWNEDEFVIVLKNIKGREEIVPVLRRCMFAMENSFALHSHHIKVNFSLGITVFPDDGETSSTLLKHANLAMLHSQSSHGSSIKFYNGTFSFEY
;
A
#
# COMPACT_ATOMS: atom_id res chain seq x y z
N MET A 1 -11.08 -32.87 -13.82
CA MET A 1 -11.56 -33.33 -12.49
C MET A 1 -11.12 -32.44 -11.33
N ALA A 2 -9.85 -32.03 -11.21
CA ALA A 2 -9.38 -31.21 -10.08
C ALA A 2 -10.05 -29.80 -10.00
N VAL A 3 -10.19 -29.11 -11.14
CA VAL A 3 -10.78 -27.75 -11.19
C VAL A 3 -12.24 -27.75 -10.72
N ALA A 4 -13.04 -28.74 -11.11
CA ALA A 4 -14.44 -28.85 -10.71
C ALA A 4 -14.60 -29.13 -9.20
N CYS A 5 -13.67 -29.91 -8.62
CA CYS A 5 -13.65 -30.21 -7.18
C CYS A 5 -13.30 -28.97 -6.34
N VAL A 6 -12.38 -28.14 -6.82
CA VAL A 6 -12.02 -26.88 -6.15
C VAL A 6 -13.13 -25.85 -6.29
N ALA A 7 -13.73 -25.72 -7.47
CA ALA A 7 -14.81 -24.77 -7.72
C ALA A 7 -16.01 -24.98 -6.78
N GLN A 8 -16.36 -26.22 -6.45
CA GLN A 8 -17.46 -26.53 -5.50
C GLN A 8 -17.20 -26.09 -4.05
N GLN A 9 -15.95 -25.79 -3.70
CA GLN A 9 -15.58 -25.35 -2.35
C GLN A 9 -15.51 -23.82 -2.24
N LEU A 10 -15.63 -23.10 -3.35
CA LEU A 10 -15.50 -21.64 -3.42
C LEU A 10 -16.84 -20.93 -3.29
N ALA A 11 -16.83 -19.76 -2.63
CA ALA A 11 -17.99 -18.90 -2.48
C ALA A 11 -18.52 -18.37 -3.82
N ASP A 12 -17.64 -18.07 -4.77
CA ASP A 12 -17.99 -17.77 -6.17
C ASP A 12 -17.28 -18.74 -7.14
N PRO A 13 -17.89 -19.89 -7.44
CA PRO A 13 -17.36 -20.86 -8.39
C PRO A 13 -17.33 -20.33 -9.83
N GLN A 14 -18.23 -19.42 -10.19
CA GLN A 14 -18.39 -18.96 -11.57
C GLN A 14 -17.26 -18.00 -11.96
N GLU A 15 -16.93 -17.08 -11.06
CA GLU A 15 -15.81 -16.15 -11.24
C GLU A 15 -14.47 -16.90 -11.36
N PHE A 16 -14.25 -17.91 -10.51
CA PHE A 16 -13.05 -18.76 -10.58
C PHE A 16 -12.90 -19.48 -11.91
N VAL A 17 -13.99 -20.07 -12.42
CA VAL A 17 -13.98 -20.78 -13.70
C VAL A 17 -13.77 -19.81 -14.86
N ALA A 18 -14.42 -18.65 -14.85
CA ALA A 18 -14.23 -17.61 -15.85
C ALA A 18 -12.78 -17.09 -15.87
N GLY A 19 -12.19 -16.87 -14.69
CA GLY A 19 -10.79 -16.48 -14.54
C GLY A 19 -9.84 -17.54 -15.10
N LEU A 20 -10.06 -18.82 -14.80
CA LEU A 20 -9.25 -19.90 -15.38
C LEU A 20 -9.38 -19.96 -16.90
N GLN A 21 -10.59 -19.86 -17.45
CA GLN A 21 -10.80 -19.83 -18.90
C GLN A 21 -10.04 -18.67 -19.55
N ARG A 22 -10.07 -17.48 -18.94
CA ARG A 22 -9.30 -16.32 -19.40
C ARG A 22 -7.79 -16.60 -19.48
N LEU A 23 -7.22 -17.24 -18.45
CA LEU A 23 -5.79 -17.57 -18.45
C LEU A 23 -5.41 -18.64 -19.49
N TYR A 24 -6.35 -19.53 -19.84
CA TYR A 24 -6.16 -20.47 -20.95
C TYR A 24 -6.25 -19.78 -22.31
N THR A 25 -7.18 -18.83 -22.48
CA THR A 25 -7.34 -18.08 -23.73
C THR A 25 -6.25 -17.04 -23.94
N ASN A 26 -5.70 -16.48 -22.85
CA ASN A 26 -4.62 -15.49 -22.87
C ASN A 26 -3.39 -16.00 -22.08
N PRO A 27 -2.57 -16.91 -22.66
CA PRO A 27 -1.52 -17.61 -21.93
C PRO A 27 -0.42 -16.71 -21.36
N ARG A 28 -0.29 -15.47 -21.85
CA ARG A 28 0.69 -14.47 -21.41
C ARG A 28 0.23 -13.61 -20.23
N GLU A 29 -1.04 -13.64 -19.86
CA GLU A 29 -1.56 -12.81 -18.76
C GLU A 29 -1.11 -13.34 -17.40
N ASP A 30 -0.69 -12.44 -16.52
CA ASP A 30 -0.51 -12.76 -15.12
C ASP A 30 -1.87 -12.71 -14.41
N CYS A 31 -2.02 -13.53 -13.38
CA CYS A 31 -3.23 -13.59 -12.57
C CYS A 31 -2.89 -13.35 -11.11
N PHE A 32 -3.68 -12.51 -10.47
CA PHE A 32 -3.66 -12.31 -9.03
C PHE A 32 -5.09 -12.09 -8.53
N ASP A 33 -5.58 -13.04 -7.73
CA ASP A 33 -6.96 -13.06 -7.24
C ASP A 33 -7.06 -13.74 -5.87
N GLU A 34 -8.15 -13.47 -5.16
CA GLU A 34 -8.46 -14.10 -3.87
C GLU A 34 -9.55 -15.16 -4.05
N LEU A 35 -9.27 -16.35 -3.54
CA LEU A 35 -10.18 -17.49 -3.55
C LEU A 35 -10.80 -17.61 -2.17
N HIS A 36 -12.10 -17.33 -2.10
CA HIS A 36 -12.89 -17.44 -0.88
C HIS A 36 -13.55 -18.81 -0.82
N PHE A 37 -13.29 -19.57 0.23
CA PHE A 37 -13.90 -20.88 0.45
C PHE A 37 -15.15 -20.78 1.32
N HIS A 38 -16.09 -21.70 1.13
CA HIS A 38 -17.31 -21.78 1.95
C HIS A 38 -17.04 -22.01 3.44
N ASP A 39 -15.90 -22.61 3.78
CA ASP A 39 -15.47 -22.85 5.17
C ASP A 39 -14.74 -21.64 5.81
N GLY A 40 -14.74 -20.50 5.13
CA GLY A 40 -14.16 -19.24 5.61
C GLY A 40 -12.65 -19.10 5.35
N ARG A 41 -12.00 -20.08 4.73
CA ARG A 41 -10.61 -19.93 4.29
C ARG A 41 -10.49 -18.97 3.12
N VAL A 42 -9.41 -18.20 3.09
CA VAL A 42 -9.09 -17.30 1.97
C VAL A 42 -7.69 -17.56 1.49
N PHE A 43 -7.56 -17.85 0.20
CA PHE A 43 -6.29 -18.11 -0.46
C PHE A 43 -6.01 -17.07 -1.53
N GLN A 44 -4.86 -16.45 -1.47
CA GLN A 44 -4.36 -15.61 -2.55
C GLN A 44 -3.73 -16.51 -3.61
N ARG A 45 -4.24 -16.43 -4.84
CA ARG A 45 -3.70 -17.13 -5.99
C ARG A 45 -2.87 -16.17 -6.82
N TYR A 46 -1.67 -16.61 -7.20
CA TYR A 46 -0.83 -15.94 -8.19
C TYR A 46 -0.49 -16.92 -9.31
N SER A 47 -0.60 -16.48 -10.57
CA SER A 47 -0.21 -17.29 -11.72
C SER A 47 0.50 -16.49 -12.77
N VAL A 48 1.63 -17.01 -13.26
CA VAL A 48 2.45 -16.42 -14.33
C VAL A 48 2.77 -17.46 -15.39
N PRO A 49 2.97 -17.06 -16.66
CA PRO A 49 3.49 -17.94 -17.70
C PRO A 49 4.93 -18.38 -17.39
N HIS A 50 5.19 -19.66 -17.56
CA HIS A 50 6.54 -20.20 -17.55
C HIS A 50 7.10 -20.20 -18.99
N MET A 51 8.19 -19.48 -19.19
CA MET A 51 8.81 -19.28 -20.50
C MET A 51 10.22 -19.85 -20.54
N ILE A 52 10.54 -20.59 -21.61
CA ILE A 52 11.91 -20.99 -21.99
C ILE A 52 12.08 -20.60 -23.46
N ASP A 53 13.19 -19.95 -23.80
CA ASP A 53 13.49 -19.47 -25.16
C ASP A 53 12.33 -18.69 -25.83
N LYS A 54 11.66 -17.83 -25.06
CA LYS A 54 10.48 -17.02 -25.48
C LYS A 54 9.26 -17.85 -25.91
N LYS A 55 9.24 -19.16 -25.64
CA LYS A 55 8.08 -20.03 -25.81
C LYS A 55 7.46 -20.34 -24.45
N ILE A 56 6.13 -20.32 -24.40
CA ILE A 56 5.37 -20.65 -23.19
C ILE A 56 5.34 -22.16 -23.09
N ILE A 57 5.99 -22.71 -22.07
CA ILE A 57 6.04 -24.15 -21.81
C ILE A 57 4.97 -24.57 -20.79
N GLY A 58 4.48 -23.62 -20.00
CA GLY A 58 3.39 -23.86 -19.05
C GLY A 58 3.05 -22.61 -18.26
N ARG A 59 2.39 -22.82 -17.12
CA ARG A 59 2.11 -21.75 -16.14
C ARG A 59 2.42 -22.27 -14.75
N ILE A 60 2.95 -21.37 -13.91
CA ILE A 60 3.15 -21.65 -12.49
C ILE A 60 1.93 -21.11 -11.75
N PHE A 61 1.45 -21.87 -10.77
CA PHE A 61 0.43 -21.44 -9.83
C PHE A 61 1.02 -21.45 -8.43
N SER A 62 0.87 -20.34 -7.71
CA SER A 62 1.18 -20.23 -6.30
C SER A 62 -0.10 -19.89 -5.54
N PHE A 63 -0.28 -20.53 -4.40
CA PHE A 63 -1.40 -20.30 -3.50
C PHE A 63 -0.85 -20.00 -2.11
N LYS A 64 -1.26 -18.88 -1.54
CA LYS A 64 -0.89 -18.47 -0.19
C LYS A 64 -2.14 -18.39 0.66
N ASP A 65 -2.16 -19.14 1.74
CA ASP A 65 -3.22 -19.00 2.75
C ASP A 65 -3.09 -17.62 3.42
N ILE A 66 -4.13 -16.81 3.25
CA ILE A 66 -4.25 -15.48 3.85
C ILE A 66 -5.43 -15.41 4.82
N THR A 67 -6.04 -16.55 5.20
CA THR A 67 -7.25 -16.62 6.03
C THR A 67 -7.12 -15.76 7.30
N LYS A 68 -5.98 -15.83 7.99
CA LYS A 68 -5.73 -15.03 9.20
C LYS A 68 -5.59 -13.53 8.92
N ASN A 69 -4.99 -13.16 7.78
CA ASN A 69 -4.82 -11.76 7.39
C ASN A 69 -6.13 -11.17 6.84
N HIS A 70 -6.93 -11.98 6.16
CA HIS A 70 -8.23 -11.60 5.61
C HIS A 70 -9.25 -11.38 6.73
N ASN A 71 -9.34 -12.31 7.69
CA ASN A 71 -10.23 -12.11 8.85
C ASN A 71 -9.78 -10.96 9.76
N PHE A 72 -8.50 -10.61 9.78
CA PHE A 72 -8.02 -9.40 10.44
C PHE A 72 -8.51 -8.12 9.73
N LEU A 73 -8.61 -8.13 8.40
CA LEU A 73 -9.23 -7.04 7.65
C LEU A 73 -10.74 -6.94 7.93
N LEU A 74 -11.45 -8.04 8.19
CA LEU A 74 -12.88 -8.03 8.52
C LEU A 74 -13.20 -7.60 9.98
N HIS A 75 -12.19 -7.58 10.87
CA HIS A 75 -12.32 -7.24 12.29
C HIS A 75 -11.51 -6.00 12.72
N THR A 76 -11.10 -5.15 11.78
CA THR A 76 -10.39 -3.91 12.08
C THR A 76 -11.34 -2.73 12.02
N GLU A 77 -11.33 -1.90 13.07
CA GLU A 77 -12.00 -0.60 13.05
C GLU A 77 -11.53 0.19 11.81
N PRO A 78 -12.44 0.90 11.11
CA PRO A 78 -12.08 1.68 9.92
C PRO A 78 -11.13 2.83 10.23
N TYR A 79 -10.99 3.20 11.50
CA TYR A 79 -10.13 4.27 11.99
C TYR A 79 -9.17 3.77 13.08
N ASP A 80 -7.94 4.27 13.06
CA ASP A 80 -6.92 3.99 14.06
C ASP A 80 -7.27 4.71 15.38
N PRO A 81 -7.30 4.01 16.53
CA PRO A 81 -7.74 4.60 17.79
C PRO A 81 -6.76 5.64 18.37
N ILE A 82 -5.50 5.66 17.91
CA ILE A 82 -4.51 6.61 18.38
C ILE A 82 -4.61 7.89 17.55
N THR A 83 -4.60 7.80 16.21
CA THR A 83 -4.50 8.96 15.32
C THR A 83 -5.84 9.44 14.77
N GLY A 84 -6.89 8.61 14.83
CA GLY A 84 -8.16 8.89 14.16
C GLY A 84 -8.12 8.75 12.64
N LEU A 85 -6.96 8.37 12.06
CA LEU A 85 -6.81 8.22 10.62
C LEU A 85 -7.45 6.92 10.12
N PRO A 86 -7.89 6.88 8.86
CA PRO A 86 -8.20 5.63 8.16
C PRO A 86 -7.15 4.55 8.41
N THR A 87 -7.60 3.33 8.71
CA THR A 87 -6.72 2.17 8.77
C THR A 87 -6.37 1.67 7.38
N LYS A 88 -5.42 0.73 7.29
CA LYS A 88 -5.09 0.01 6.06
C LYS A 88 -6.32 -0.54 5.34
N MET A 89 -7.32 -1.05 6.07
CA MET A 89 -8.56 -1.55 5.47
C MET A 89 -9.30 -0.44 4.71
N LEU A 90 -9.63 0.67 5.38
CA LEU A 90 -10.37 1.78 4.78
C LEU A 90 -9.59 2.46 3.66
N LEU A 91 -8.26 2.54 3.78
CA LEU A 91 -7.39 3.02 2.71
C LEU A 91 -7.53 2.17 1.45
N LEU A 92 -7.45 0.83 1.57
CA LEU A 92 -7.51 -0.07 0.43
C LEU A 92 -8.85 0.02 -0.30
N ASP A 93 -9.95 0.13 0.44
CA ASP A 93 -11.27 0.37 -0.14
C ASP A 93 -11.29 1.67 -0.97
N ARG A 94 -10.87 2.79 -0.37
CA ARG A 94 -10.81 4.11 -1.05
C ARG A 94 -9.87 4.10 -2.27
N VAL A 95 -8.76 3.39 -2.18
CA VAL A 95 -7.80 3.24 -3.29
C VAL A 95 -8.42 2.47 -4.44
N ASN A 96 -9.08 1.35 -4.18
CA ASN A 96 -9.68 0.53 -5.23
C ASN A 96 -10.79 1.30 -5.96
N GLN A 97 -11.60 2.07 -5.23
CA GLN A 97 -12.57 2.99 -5.81
C GLN A 97 -11.89 4.08 -6.66
N GLY A 98 -10.83 4.70 -6.14
CA GLY A 98 -10.05 5.73 -6.84
C GLY A 98 -9.41 5.22 -8.12
N LEU A 99 -8.84 4.00 -8.12
CA LEU A 99 -8.26 3.38 -9.31
C LEU A 99 -9.32 3.07 -10.36
N HIS A 100 -10.51 2.62 -9.95
CA HIS A 100 -11.61 2.41 -10.90
C HIS A 100 -12.04 3.71 -11.56
N TYR A 101 -12.17 4.79 -10.79
CA TYR A 101 -12.49 6.13 -11.29
C TYR A 101 -11.40 6.64 -12.26
N ALA A 102 -10.13 6.58 -11.84
CA ALA A 102 -9.01 7.07 -12.63
C ALA A 102 -8.86 6.33 -13.97
N ARG A 103 -9.09 5.02 -14.00
CA ARG A 103 -9.14 4.26 -15.27
C ARG A 103 -10.24 4.75 -16.19
N LYS A 104 -11.42 5.03 -15.65
CA LYS A 104 -12.60 5.46 -16.42
C LYS A 104 -12.42 6.86 -17.00
N TYR A 105 -11.78 7.76 -16.26
CA TYR A 105 -11.66 9.17 -16.64
C TYR A 105 -10.25 9.57 -17.11
N HIS A 106 -9.35 8.60 -17.29
CA HIS A 106 -7.95 8.83 -17.67
C HIS A 106 -7.21 9.79 -16.72
N GLU A 107 -7.49 9.68 -15.43
CA GLU A 107 -6.79 10.43 -14.39
C GLU A 107 -5.68 9.60 -13.75
N SER A 108 -4.82 10.26 -12.97
CA SER A 108 -3.73 9.60 -12.24
C SER A 108 -3.95 9.69 -10.72
N LEU A 109 -3.38 8.72 -10.00
CA LEU A 109 -3.28 8.72 -8.54
C LEU A 109 -1.81 8.68 -8.16
N ALA A 110 -1.43 9.38 -7.09
CA ALA A 110 -0.11 9.20 -6.47
C ALA A 110 -0.23 8.56 -5.10
N PHE A 111 0.70 7.66 -4.79
CA PHE A 111 0.81 6.95 -3.53
C PHE A 111 2.13 7.36 -2.89
N LEU A 112 2.05 8.03 -1.74
CA LEU A 112 3.18 8.51 -0.97
C LEU A 112 3.24 7.67 0.31
N PHE A 113 4.19 6.75 0.37
CA PHE A 113 4.39 5.84 1.48
C PHE A 113 5.47 6.43 2.39
N LEU A 114 5.10 6.82 3.61
CA LEU A 114 5.94 7.51 4.58
C LEU A 114 6.26 6.58 5.76
N GLY A 115 7.54 6.39 6.07
CA GLY A 115 8.00 5.69 7.29
C GLY A 115 8.80 6.64 8.19
N LEU A 116 8.52 6.63 9.50
CA LEU A 116 9.28 7.43 10.47
C LEU A 116 10.66 6.79 10.73
N LYS A 117 11.71 7.62 10.78
CA LYS A 117 13.07 7.16 11.10
C LYS A 117 13.28 7.07 12.59
N ASN A 118 14.02 6.05 13.01
CA ASN A 118 14.38 5.80 14.40
C ASN A 118 13.18 5.71 15.36
N TYR A 119 12.01 5.28 14.84
CA TYR A 119 10.78 5.25 15.63
C TYR A 119 10.94 4.37 16.87
N ARG A 120 11.62 3.23 16.75
CA ARG A 120 11.85 2.30 17.86
C ARG A 120 12.70 2.94 18.96
N GLU A 121 13.75 3.66 18.59
CA GLU A 121 14.64 4.37 19.52
C GLU A 121 13.92 5.53 20.20
N ILE A 122 13.12 6.29 19.45
CA ILE A 122 12.29 7.36 19.99
C ILE A 122 11.28 6.78 20.99
N LYS A 123 10.55 5.73 20.62
CA LYS A 123 9.58 5.03 21.47
C LYS A 123 10.23 4.49 22.75
N ALA A 124 11.42 3.91 22.65
CA ALA A 124 12.17 3.44 23.81
C ALA A 124 12.60 4.57 24.75
N THR A 125 12.84 5.77 24.20
CA THR A 125 13.28 6.94 24.98
C THR A 125 12.13 7.64 25.71
N ILE A 126 10.96 7.77 25.05
CA ILE A 126 9.84 8.59 25.57
C ILE A 126 8.67 7.78 26.14
N GLY A 127 8.65 6.46 25.90
CA GLY A 127 7.59 5.58 26.37
C GLY A 127 6.31 5.62 25.52
N SER A 128 5.36 4.74 25.86
CA SER A 128 4.15 4.50 25.06
C SER A 128 3.18 5.68 25.06
N ASP A 129 3.01 6.38 26.17
CA ASP A 129 2.03 7.47 26.23
C ASP A 129 2.46 8.67 25.38
N LEU A 130 3.76 9.00 25.39
CA LEU A 130 4.30 10.09 24.60
C LEU A 130 4.46 9.74 23.12
N ILE A 131 4.69 8.45 22.78
CA ILE A 131 4.72 8.05 21.37
C ILE A 131 3.34 8.18 20.71
N ASP A 132 2.27 7.83 21.43
CA ASP A 132 0.90 7.99 20.92
C ASP A 132 0.55 9.46 20.70
N LEU A 133 0.97 10.34 21.62
CA LEU A 133 0.83 11.78 21.43
C LEU A 133 1.66 12.29 20.24
N LEU A 134 2.89 11.81 20.07
CA LEU A 134 3.71 12.17 18.91
C LEU A 134 3.03 11.77 17.60
N LEU A 135 2.48 10.56 17.54
CA LEU A 135 1.77 10.04 16.36
C LEU A 135 0.53 10.86 16.02
N ARG A 136 -0.24 11.30 17.03
CA ARG A 136 -1.36 12.23 16.85
C ARG A 136 -0.89 13.54 16.23
N MET A 137 0.15 14.16 16.79
CA MET A 137 0.69 15.42 16.28
C MET A 137 1.25 15.29 14.86
N ILE A 138 1.91 14.18 14.53
CA ILE A 138 2.38 13.88 13.16
C ILE A 138 1.17 13.78 12.22
N SER A 139 0.14 13.05 12.62
CA SER A 139 -1.08 12.87 11.83
C SER A 139 -1.75 14.20 11.52
N GLU A 140 -1.98 15.04 12.53
CA GLU A 140 -2.57 16.38 12.37
C GLU A 140 -1.75 17.28 11.43
N ARG A 141 -0.42 17.17 11.47
CA ARG A 141 0.47 17.94 10.58
C ARG A 141 0.37 17.44 9.14
N LEU A 142 0.32 16.12 8.94
CA LEU A 142 0.20 15.51 7.62
C LEU A 142 -1.18 15.73 6.99
N GLU A 143 -2.27 15.71 7.76
CA GLU A 143 -3.62 16.01 7.25
C GLU A 143 -3.70 17.43 6.67
N LYS A 144 -3.08 18.40 7.33
CA LYS A 144 -3.00 19.80 6.82
C LYS A 144 -2.18 19.93 5.54
N CYS A 145 -1.41 18.90 5.16
CA CYS A 145 -0.61 18.91 3.94
C CYS A 145 -1.40 18.43 2.71
N ILE A 146 -2.57 17.83 2.87
CA ILE A 146 -3.32 17.20 1.76
C ILE A 146 -4.68 17.87 1.54
N GLY A 147 -5.29 17.64 0.38
CA GLY A 147 -6.61 18.16 0.05
C GLY A 147 -7.76 17.32 0.63
N GLU A 148 -8.98 17.86 0.59
CA GLU A 148 -10.19 17.20 1.11
C GLU A 148 -10.49 15.83 0.48
N PHE A 149 -10.16 15.66 -0.81
CA PHE A 149 -10.42 14.42 -1.56
C PHE A 149 -9.29 13.39 -1.45
N ASP A 150 -8.13 13.82 -0.95
CA ASP A 150 -6.99 12.96 -0.73
C ASP A 150 -7.25 12.04 0.48
N THR A 151 -6.39 11.07 0.72
CA THR A 151 -6.54 10.19 1.87
C THR A 151 -5.20 10.02 2.55
N LEU A 152 -5.11 10.45 3.81
CA LEU A 152 -4.06 10.04 4.73
C LEU A 152 -4.57 8.83 5.52
N ALA A 153 -3.74 7.82 5.70
CA ALA A 153 -4.05 6.63 6.47
C ALA A 153 -2.85 6.20 7.30
N ARG A 154 -3.15 5.58 8.45
CA ARG A 154 -2.14 4.88 9.23
C ARG A 154 -2.02 3.45 8.71
N TRP A 155 -0.83 3.11 8.21
CA TRP A 155 -0.59 1.82 7.56
C TRP A 155 -0.08 0.77 8.55
N ASN A 156 0.87 1.14 9.41
CA ASN A 156 1.44 0.34 10.49
C ASN A 156 1.79 1.24 11.69
N GLU A 157 2.56 0.76 12.68
CA GLU A 157 2.89 1.52 13.89
C GLU A 157 3.52 2.89 13.60
N ASP A 158 4.45 2.95 12.65
CA ASP A 158 5.27 4.11 12.31
C ASP A 158 5.22 4.48 10.83
N GLU A 159 4.25 3.92 10.11
CA GLU A 159 4.08 4.11 8.67
C GLU A 159 2.72 4.73 8.34
N PHE A 160 2.75 5.68 7.41
CA PHE A 160 1.61 6.41 6.91
C PHE A 160 1.57 6.29 5.40
N VAL A 161 0.36 6.28 4.84
CA VAL A 161 0.18 6.33 3.39
C VAL A 161 -0.72 7.51 3.06
N ILE A 162 -0.24 8.35 2.15
CA ILE A 162 -1.01 9.43 1.54
C ILE A 162 -1.35 9.00 0.10
N VAL A 163 -2.62 9.12 -0.27
CA VAL A 163 -3.09 8.91 -1.63
C VAL A 163 -3.63 10.22 -2.16
N LEU A 164 -2.96 10.75 -3.17
CA LEU A 164 -3.40 11.93 -3.88
C LEU A 164 -4.25 11.50 -5.06
N LYS A 165 -5.47 12.04 -5.15
CA LYS A 165 -6.43 11.69 -6.20
C LYS A 165 -6.46 12.77 -7.27
N ASN A 166 -6.86 12.37 -8.47
CA ASN A 166 -7.14 13.25 -9.61
C ASN A 166 -5.96 14.16 -9.98
N ILE A 167 -4.74 13.64 -9.84
CA ILE A 167 -3.54 14.38 -10.22
C ILE A 167 -3.36 14.33 -11.74
N LYS A 168 -2.89 15.44 -12.33
CA LYS A 168 -2.65 15.53 -13.78
C LYS A 168 -1.23 15.16 -14.20
N GLY A 169 -0.31 15.10 -13.23
CA GLY A 169 1.08 14.77 -13.47
C GLY A 169 1.92 14.81 -12.20
N ARG A 170 3.20 14.41 -12.32
CA ARG A 170 4.15 14.32 -11.20
C ARG A 170 4.43 15.68 -10.56
N GLU A 171 4.31 16.75 -11.33
CA GLU A 171 4.47 18.13 -10.90
C GLU A 171 3.46 18.56 -9.83
N GLU A 172 2.23 18.00 -9.84
CA GLU A 172 1.21 18.29 -8.83
C GLU A 172 1.50 17.62 -7.47
N ILE A 173 2.39 16.62 -7.46
CA ILE A 173 2.84 15.95 -6.24
C ILE A 173 3.84 16.85 -5.48
N VAL A 174 4.66 17.62 -6.20
CA VAL A 174 5.76 18.42 -5.63
C VAL A 174 5.31 19.41 -4.55
N PRO A 175 4.21 20.18 -4.71
CA PRO A 175 3.70 21.05 -3.65
C PRO A 175 3.34 20.28 -2.39
N VAL A 176 2.74 19.09 -2.50
CA VAL A 176 2.38 18.25 -1.35
C VAL A 176 3.64 17.80 -0.62
N LEU A 177 4.66 17.34 -1.36
CA LEU A 177 5.94 16.93 -0.78
C LEU A 177 6.61 18.06 -0.01
N ARG A 178 6.60 19.28 -0.55
CA ARG A 178 7.14 20.46 0.13
C ARG A 178 6.39 20.76 1.42
N ARG A 179 5.05 20.67 1.41
CA ARG A 179 4.23 20.84 2.62
C ARG A 179 4.57 19.78 3.68
N CYS A 180 4.64 18.50 3.30
CA CYS A 180 5.00 17.42 4.22
C CYS A 180 6.40 17.62 4.82
N MET A 181 7.39 17.95 3.98
CA MET A 181 8.76 18.25 4.45
C MET A 181 8.77 19.40 5.45
N PHE A 182 8.13 20.51 5.13
CA PHE A 182 8.06 21.68 6.00
C PHE A 182 7.32 21.40 7.31
N ALA A 183 6.21 20.67 7.25
CA ALA A 183 5.42 20.30 8.42
C ALA A 183 6.22 19.41 9.39
N MET A 184 7.09 18.54 8.87
CA MET A 184 7.90 17.63 9.67
C MET A 184 9.26 18.23 10.10
N GLU A 185 9.67 19.36 9.54
CA GLU A 185 10.96 20.00 9.83
C GLU A 185 11.06 20.52 11.27
N ASN A 186 9.96 21.08 11.77
CA ASN A 186 9.87 21.62 13.13
C ASN A 186 9.77 20.48 14.15
N SER A 187 10.50 20.60 15.26
CA SER A 187 10.41 19.64 16.37
C SER A 187 8.97 19.56 16.92
N PHE A 188 8.65 18.41 17.51
CA PHE A 188 7.41 18.14 18.22
C PHE A 188 7.62 18.42 19.70
N ALA A 189 6.89 19.40 20.24
CA ALA A 189 6.91 19.75 21.65
C ALA A 189 5.99 18.80 22.43
N LEU A 190 6.60 17.91 23.21
CA LEU A 190 5.94 16.86 23.98
C LEU A 190 6.25 17.09 25.46
N HIS A 191 5.40 17.85 26.15
CA HIS A 191 5.65 18.33 27.50
C HIS A 191 7.00 19.08 27.58
N SER A 192 7.99 18.53 28.28
CA SER A 192 9.34 19.08 28.41
C SER A 192 10.32 18.63 27.31
N HIS A 193 9.89 17.78 26.37
CA HIS A 193 10.74 17.23 25.32
C HIS A 193 10.51 17.96 23.99
N HIS A 194 11.60 18.20 23.25
CA HIS A 194 11.55 18.62 21.85
C HIS A 194 12.11 17.51 20.97
N ILE A 195 11.24 16.79 20.28
CA ILE A 195 11.62 15.64 19.47
C ILE A 195 11.68 16.05 18.01
N LYS A 196 12.83 15.88 17.38
CA LYS A 196 12.96 16.00 15.92
C LYS A 196 12.72 14.62 15.30
N VAL A 197 11.78 14.55 14.36
CA VAL A 197 11.44 13.31 13.66
C VAL A 197 11.79 13.46 12.20
N ASN A 198 12.66 12.57 11.71
CA ASN A 198 12.94 12.46 10.27
C ASN A 198 12.05 11.36 9.68
N PHE A 199 11.83 11.39 8.37
CA PHE A 199 11.03 10.39 7.69
C PHE A 199 11.63 10.00 6.34
N SER A 200 11.24 8.84 5.85
CA SER A 200 11.51 8.38 4.50
C SER A 200 10.20 8.29 3.74
N LEU A 201 10.18 8.75 2.50
CA LEU A 201 8.96 8.78 1.69
C LEU A 201 9.23 8.21 0.30
N GLY A 202 8.47 7.17 -0.06
CA GLY A 202 8.49 6.53 -1.36
C GLY A 202 7.24 6.90 -2.16
N ILE A 203 7.40 7.13 -3.47
CA ILE A 203 6.31 7.64 -4.32
C ILE A 203 6.11 6.72 -5.52
N THR A 204 4.85 6.39 -5.81
CA THR A 204 4.43 5.80 -7.09
C THR A 204 3.26 6.56 -7.68
N VAL A 205 3.10 6.45 -9.00
CA VAL A 205 2.04 7.10 -9.76
C VAL A 205 1.31 6.04 -10.59
N PHE A 206 0.01 5.91 -10.40
CA PHE A 206 -0.86 5.20 -11.34
C PHE A 206 -1.11 6.10 -12.55
N PRO A 207 -1.03 5.59 -13.80
CA PRO A 207 -0.77 4.19 -14.17
C PRO A 207 0.70 3.81 -14.35
N ASP A 208 1.62 4.77 -14.41
CA ASP A 208 3.01 4.58 -14.83
C ASP A 208 3.80 3.53 -14.02
N ASP A 209 3.59 3.51 -12.71
CA ASP A 209 4.35 2.69 -11.77
C ASP A 209 3.57 1.43 -11.34
N GLY A 210 2.42 1.13 -11.96
CA GLY A 210 1.65 -0.10 -11.73
C GLY A 210 0.15 0.06 -11.94
N GLU A 211 -0.54 -1.06 -12.19
CA GLU A 211 -1.98 -1.04 -12.51
C GLU A 211 -2.89 -1.37 -11.33
N THR A 212 -2.38 -1.97 -10.25
CA THR A 212 -3.19 -2.44 -9.10
C THR A 212 -2.74 -1.78 -7.80
N SER A 213 -3.65 -1.68 -6.84
CA SER A 213 -3.37 -1.13 -5.51
C SER A 213 -2.23 -1.85 -4.81
N SER A 214 -2.21 -3.19 -4.88
CA SER A 214 -1.13 -4.02 -4.33
C SER A 214 0.24 -3.69 -4.94
N THR A 215 0.32 -3.56 -6.27
CA THR A 215 1.57 -3.24 -6.97
C THR A 215 2.04 -1.83 -6.64
N LEU A 216 1.15 -0.83 -6.70
CA LEU A 216 1.48 0.57 -6.45
C LEU A 216 1.96 0.80 -5.01
N LEU A 217 1.24 0.24 -4.02
CA LEU A 217 1.62 0.32 -2.61
C LEU A 217 2.93 -0.42 -2.33
N LYS A 218 3.13 -1.59 -2.96
CA LYS A 218 4.40 -2.32 -2.86
C LYS A 218 5.55 -1.49 -3.41
N HIS A 219 5.43 -0.96 -4.62
CA HIS A 219 6.46 -0.15 -5.27
C HIS A 219 6.77 1.13 -4.47
N ALA A 220 5.77 1.79 -3.90
CA ALA A 220 5.96 2.97 -3.05
C ALA A 220 6.71 2.59 -1.76
N ASN A 221 6.34 1.48 -1.13
CA ASN A 221 7.07 0.96 0.03
C ASN A 221 8.53 0.63 -0.31
N LEU A 222 8.80 -0.01 -1.46
CA LEU A 222 10.18 -0.28 -1.89
C LEU A 222 10.98 1.02 -2.06
N ALA A 223 10.40 2.02 -2.71
CA ALA A 223 11.05 3.33 -2.86
C ALA A 223 11.34 3.98 -1.50
N MET A 224 10.41 3.87 -0.55
CA MET A 224 10.56 4.36 0.82
C MET A 224 11.69 3.65 1.56
N LEU A 225 11.71 2.32 1.56
CA LEU A 225 12.75 1.50 2.18
C LEU A 225 14.13 1.82 1.61
N HIS A 226 14.25 1.98 0.29
CA HIS A 226 15.51 2.41 -0.34
C HIS A 226 15.98 3.81 0.08
N SER A 227 15.09 4.64 0.62
CA SER A 227 15.44 5.98 1.12
C SER A 227 15.76 6.00 2.63
N GLN A 228 15.47 4.91 3.35
CA GLN A 228 15.66 4.82 4.81
C GLN A 228 17.12 4.98 5.23
N SER A 229 18.07 4.52 4.41
CA SER A 229 19.51 4.64 4.67
C SER A 229 20.06 6.06 4.57
N SER A 230 19.28 7.02 4.03
CA SER A 230 19.72 8.42 3.94
C SER A 230 19.70 9.10 5.30
N HIS A 231 20.66 10.02 5.54
CA HIS A 231 20.62 10.88 6.72
C HIS A 231 19.49 11.93 6.58
N GLY A 232 18.79 12.23 7.69
CA GLY A 232 17.67 13.18 7.68
C GLY A 232 16.44 12.67 6.93
N SER A 233 15.51 13.56 6.60
CA SER A 233 14.33 13.20 5.81
C SER A 233 14.67 13.01 4.33
N SER A 234 14.11 12.00 3.69
CA SER A 234 14.40 11.65 2.30
C SER A 234 13.15 11.27 1.51
N ILE A 235 13.14 11.60 0.22
CA ILE A 235 12.04 11.32 -0.71
C ILE A 235 12.59 10.61 -1.94
N LYS A 236 11.90 9.56 -2.40
CA LYS A 236 12.28 8.81 -3.59
C LYS A 236 11.07 8.41 -4.42
N PHE A 237 11.11 8.71 -5.72
CA PHE A 237 10.17 8.12 -6.67
C PHE A 237 10.58 6.70 -7.02
N TYR A 238 9.60 5.84 -7.24
CA TYR A 238 9.83 4.54 -7.84
C TYR A 238 10.36 4.70 -9.27
N ASN A 239 11.33 3.87 -9.63
CA ASN A 239 12.00 3.93 -10.92
C ASN A 239 12.14 2.54 -11.59
N GLY A 240 11.35 1.54 -11.14
CA GLY A 240 11.33 0.21 -11.78
C GLY A 240 12.53 -0.69 -11.50
N THR A 241 13.57 -0.24 -10.78
CA THR A 241 14.86 -0.95 -10.67
C THR A 241 15.26 -1.35 -9.24
N PHE A 242 14.28 -1.57 -8.36
CA PHE A 242 14.57 -2.00 -6.99
C PHE A 242 14.57 -3.53 -6.89
N SER A 243 15.71 -4.15 -7.22
CA SER A 243 16.01 -5.53 -6.83
C SER A 243 16.48 -5.55 -5.38
N PHE A 244 15.87 -6.38 -4.55
CA PHE A 244 16.48 -6.78 -3.29
C PHE A 244 17.69 -7.65 -3.62
N GLU A 245 18.89 -7.17 -3.34
CA GLU A 245 20.02 -8.06 -3.13
C GLU A 245 19.76 -8.81 -1.82
N TYR A 246 19.57 -10.12 -1.93
CA TYR A 246 19.52 -11.04 -0.79
C TYR A 246 20.94 -11.35 -0.29
#